data_AF-A0A662S4V8-F1
#
_entry.id   AF-A0A662S4V8-F1
#
_cell.length_a   1.000
_cell.length_b   1.000
_cell.length_c   1.000
_cell.angle_alpha   90.00
_cell.angle_beta   90.00
_cell.angle_gamma   90.00
#
_symmetry.space_group_name_H-M   'P 1'
#
loop_
_entity.id
_entity.type
_entity.pdbx_description
1 polymer ?
#
loop_
_entity_poly.entity_id
_entity_poly.type
_entity_poly.pdbx_seq_one_letter_code
_entity_poly.pdbx_strand_id
1 'polypeptide(L)'
;MKSLGYEELERIRSERISKLVSRAEEVREAEKRRKLVGSVCLIVAVFLLLISWVIVGIGMLYAILGAIGSFFMGIGFYLLLTEPKFRPCSTLIDEIQMILLKHGDDWVKVRDETEEAVEEHKDEAFLASRVHSILSTNEGKGLIEALKNLVQEVRGAG
;
A
#
# COMPACT_ATOMS: atom_id res chain seq x y z
N MET A 1 -33.32 -3.28 -6.04
CA MET A 1 -31.92 -3.55 -6.46
C MET A 1 -31.85 -4.98 -6.96
N LYS A 2 -31.30 -5.22 -8.16
CA LYS A 2 -31.03 -6.59 -8.65
C LYS A 2 -29.76 -7.08 -7.95
N SER A 3 -29.80 -8.26 -7.32
CA SER A 3 -28.59 -8.90 -6.79
C SER A 3 -27.60 -9.10 -7.94
N LEU A 4 -26.31 -8.91 -7.68
CA LEU A 4 -25.25 -9.22 -8.64
C LEU A 4 -25.42 -10.67 -9.14
N GLY A 5 -25.29 -10.87 -10.45
CA GLY A 5 -25.23 -12.21 -11.00
C GLY A 5 -23.99 -12.94 -10.45
N TYR A 6 -24.14 -14.22 -10.14
CA TYR A 6 -23.04 -15.04 -9.57
C TYR A 6 -21.75 -14.94 -10.42
N GLU A 7 -21.89 -14.94 -11.75
CA GLU A 7 -20.76 -14.79 -12.68
C GLU A 7 -20.07 -13.42 -12.62
N GLU A 8 -20.81 -12.33 -12.35
CA GLU A 8 -20.23 -10.99 -12.22
C GLU A 8 -19.47 -10.84 -10.90
N LEU A 9 -19.99 -11.41 -9.83
CA LEU A 9 -19.33 -11.48 -8.51
C LEU A 9 -18.02 -12.27 -8.57
N GLU A 10 -18.00 -13.39 -9.29
CA GLU A 10 -16.82 -14.24 -9.43
C GLU A 10 -15.73 -13.56 -10.29
N ARG A 11 -16.12 -12.78 -11.30
CA ARG A 11 -15.19 -11.93 -12.06
C ARG A 11 -14.57 -10.82 -11.21
N ILE A 12 -15.38 -10.07 -10.45
CA ILE A 12 -14.87 -9.02 -9.54
C ILE A 12 -13.87 -9.63 -8.53
N ARG A 13 -14.18 -10.82 -8.01
CA ARG A 13 -13.35 -11.50 -7.03
C ARG A 13 -12.02 -11.97 -7.61
N SER A 14 -12.06 -12.65 -8.76
CA SER A 14 -10.85 -13.14 -9.42
C SER A 14 -9.92 -11.98 -9.81
N GLU A 15 -10.49 -10.85 -10.25
CA GLU A 15 -9.75 -9.63 -10.55
C GLU A 15 -9.08 -9.06 -9.29
N ARG A 16 -9.78 -8.97 -8.16
CA ARG A 16 -9.17 -8.57 -6.87
C ARG A 16 -8.04 -9.49 -6.43
N ILE A 17 -8.27 -10.80 -6.44
CA ILE A 17 -7.30 -11.77 -5.94
C ILE A 17 -6.02 -11.71 -6.79
N SER A 18 -6.16 -11.62 -8.11
CA SER A 18 -5.01 -11.45 -9.01
C SER A 18 -4.19 -10.19 -8.71
N LYS A 19 -4.84 -9.11 -8.31
CA LYS A 19 -4.20 -7.85 -7.94
C LYS A 19 -3.56 -7.86 -6.57
N LEU A 20 -4.23 -8.45 -5.59
CA LEU A 20 -3.67 -8.64 -4.26
C LEU A 20 -2.42 -9.52 -4.33
N VAL A 21 -2.44 -10.57 -5.16
CA VAL A 21 -1.29 -11.44 -5.40
C VAL A 21 -0.16 -10.69 -6.12
N SER A 22 -0.45 -9.98 -7.22
CA SER A 22 0.59 -9.23 -7.95
C SER A 22 1.19 -8.09 -7.12
N ARG A 23 0.38 -7.31 -6.38
CA ARG A 23 0.89 -6.28 -5.46
C ARG A 23 1.67 -6.89 -4.29
N ALA A 24 1.24 -8.04 -3.75
CA ALA A 24 2.02 -8.74 -2.73
C ALA A 24 3.36 -9.26 -3.30
N GLU A 25 3.40 -9.65 -4.56
CA GLU A 25 4.61 -10.13 -5.25
C GLU A 25 5.57 -8.97 -5.57
N GLU A 26 5.07 -7.83 -6.07
CA GLU A 26 5.81 -6.59 -6.24
C GLU A 26 6.40 -6.09 -4.92
N VAL A 27 5.61 -6.16 -3.84
CA VAL A 27 6.08 -5.82 -2.49
C VAL A 27 7.14 -6.81 -2.02
N ARG A 28 6.96 -8.12 -2.26
CA ARG A 28 7.96 -9.13 -1.92
C ARG A 28 9.27 -8.92 -2.69
N GLU A 29 9.20 -8.50 -3.94
CA GLU A 29 10.37 -8.15 -4.75
C GLU A 29 11.04 -6.85 -4.28
N ALA A 30 10.25 -5.82 -3.97
CA ALA A 30 10.75 -4.56 -3.43
C ALA A 30 11.38 -4.75 -2.05
N GLU A 31 10.80 -5.62 -1.20
CA GLU A 31 11.32 -5.99 0.11
C GLU A 31 12.60 -6.79 -0.01
N LYS A 32 12.68 -7.76 -0.95
CA LYS A 32 13.92 -8.48 -1.26
C LYS A 32 15.02 -7.54 -1.72
N ARG A 33 14.71 -6.60 -2.63
CA ARG A 33 15.68 -5.60 -3.11
C ARG A 33 16.15 -4.68 -1.98
N ARG A 34 15.24 -4.19 -1.13
CA ARG A 34 15.59 -3.38 0.05
C ARG A 34 16.45 -4.13 1.05
N LYS A 35 16.10 -5.38 1.40
CA LYS A 35 16.88 -6.24 2.31
C LYS A 35 18.28 -6.50 1.76
N LEU A 36 18.42 -6.67 0.44
CA LEU A 36 19.69 -6.85 -0.23
C LEU A 36 20.53 -5.55 -0.18
N VAL A 37 19.94 -4.40 -0.52
CA VAL A 37 20.61 -3.09 -0.44
C VAL A 37 21.01 -2.74 1.00
N GLY A 38 20.14 -2.99 1.97
CA GLY A 38 20.41 -2.77 3.39
C GLY A 38 21.55 -3.64 3.90
N SER A 39 21.56 -4.93 3.54
CA SER A 39 22.66 -5.85 3.86
C SER A 39 24.00 -5.41 3.25
N VAL A 40 23.99 -4.99 1.98
CA VAL A 40 25.20 -4.47 1.31
C VAL A 40 25.71 -3.19 2.01
N CYS A 41 24.81 -2.27 2.38
CA CYS A 41 25.19 -1.06 3.13
C CYS A 41 25.84 -1.39 4.47
N LEU A 42 25.32 -2.39 5.21
CA LEU A 42 25.94 -2.83 6.47
C LEU A 42 27.33 -3.44 6.25
N ILE A 43 27.50 -4.27 5.22
CA ILE A 43 28.80 -4.86 4.90
C ILE A 43 29.82 -3.77 4.57
N VAL A 44 29.45 -2.79 3.73
CA VAL A 44 30.31 -1.65 3.39
C VAL A 44 30.62 -0.80 4.63
N ALA A 45 29.64 -0.55 5.50
CA ALA A 45 29.83 0.19 6.74
C ALA A 45 30.85 -0.48 7.67
N VAL A 46 30.71 -1.79 7.90
CA VAL A 46 31.63 -2.57 8.74
C VAL A 46 33.03 -2.58 8.14
N PHE A 47 33.14 -2.74 6.82
CA PHE A 47 34.42 -2.72 6.12
C PHE A 47 35.13 -1.37 6.25
N LEU A 48 34.40 -0.26 6.09
CA LEU A 48 34.94 1.10 6.25
C LEU A 48 35.36 1.38 7.69
N LEU A 49 34.58 0.92 8.68
CA LEU A 49 34.93 1.03 10.10
C LEU A 49 36.20 0.24 10.44
N LEU A 50 36.34 -0.99 9.91
CA LEU A 50 37.53 -1.81 10.09
C LEU A 50 38.77 -1.19 9.44
N ILE A 51 38.65 -0.69 8.19
CA ILE A 51 39.75 0.01 7.51
C ILE A 51 40.16 1.27 8.28
N SER A 52 39.18 2.04 8.75
CA SER A 52 39.43 3.23 9.55
C SER A 52 40.29 2.87 10.77
N TRP A 53 39.87 1.85 11.52
CA TRP A 53 40.55 1.42 12.73
C TRP A 53 41.94 0.80 12.49
N VAL A 54 42.07 -0.06 11.47
CA VAL A 54 43.28 -0.87 11.26
C VAL A 54 44.37 -0.11 10.49
N ILE A 55 43.99 0.73 9.52
CA ILE A 55 44.94 1.27 8.53
C ILE A 55 45.27 2.74 8.79
N VAL A 56 44.32 3.53 9.30
CA VAL A 56 44.42 5.00 9.23
C VAL A 56 44.96 5.63 10.53
N GLY A 57 44.89 4.92 11.66
CA GLY A 57 45.32 5.46 12.97
C GLY A 57 44.53 6.71 13.41
N ILE A 58 44.88 7.33 14.54
CA ILE A 58 44.19 8.52 15.06
C ILE A 58 44.58 9.74 14.21
N GLY A 59 43.91 9.93 13.07
CA GLY A 59 44.11 11.05 12.15
C GLY A 59 42.80 11.57 11.56
N MET A 60 42.84 12.69 10.83
CA MET A 60 41.63 13.31 10.26
C MET A 60 40.91 12.39 9.26
N LEU A 61 41.66 11.55 8.53
CA LEU A 61 41.11 10.53 7.63
C LEU A 61 40.31 9.44 8.38
N TYR A 62 40.69 9.10 9.62
CA TYR A 62 39.97 8.14 10.45
C TYR A 62 38.59 8.67 10.84
N ALA A 63 38.50 9.96 11.18
CA ALA A 63 37.22 10.60 11.51
C ALA A 63 36.28 10.62 10.31
N ILE A 64 36.79 10.88 9.10
CA ILE A 64 36.00 10.92 7.87
C ILE A 64 35.50 9.51 7.50
N LEU A 65 36.38 8.50 7.50
CA LEU A 65 36.01 7.11 7.21
C LEU A 65 35.04 6.54 8.25
N GLY A 66 35.24 6.88 9.52
CA GLY A 66 34.33 6.53 10.61
C GLY A 66 32.95 7.14 10.44
N ALA A 67 32.87 8.44 10.10
CA ALA A 67 31.60 9.14 9.87
C ALA A 67 30.84 8.56 8.68
N ILE A 68 31.53 8.28 7.57
CA ILE A 68 30.93 7.65 6.39
C ILE A 68 30.43 6.24 6.74
N GLY A 69 31.25 5.44 7.43
CA GLY A 69 30.87 4.10 7.89
C GLY A 69 29.61 4.11 8.77
N SER A 70 29.55 5.00 9.77
CA SER A 70 28.38 5.16 10.64
C SER A 70 27.13 5.61 9.89
N PHE A 71 27.27 6.48 8.88
CA PHE A 71 26.15 6.89 8.02
C PHE A 71 25.57 5.72 7.23
N PHE A 72 26.42 4.92 6.59
CA PHE A 72 25.97 3.70 5.88
C PHE A 72 25.37 2.67 6.83
N MET A 73 25.88 2.57 8.06
CA MET A 73 25.31 1.70 9.09
C MET A 73 23.88 2.14 9.46
N GLY A 74 23.66 3.44 9.64
CA GLY A 74 22.34 4.02 9.90
C GLY A 74 21.35 3.77 8.78
N ILE A 75 21.77 3.95 7.51
CA ILE A 75 20.92 3.65 6.34
C ILE A 75 20.62 2.16 6.24
N GLY A 76 21.63 1.30 6.45
CA GLY A 76 21.47 -0.15 6.40
C GLY A 76 20.46 -0.65 7.44
N PHE A 77 20.59 -0.18 8.69
CA PHE A 77 19.62 -0.49 9.74
C PHE A 77 18.24 0.09 9.46
N TYR A 78 18.15 1.34 8.99
CA TYR A 78 16.86 1.94 8.63
C TYR A 78 16.14 1.10 7.57
N LEU A 79 16.83 0.67 6.52
CA LEU A 79 16.24 -0.14 5.45
C LEU A 79 15.85 -1.56 5.89
N LEU A 80 16.51 -2.11 6.91
CA LEU A 80 16.23 -3.45 7.45
C LEU A 80 15.16 -3.45 8.56
N LEU A 81 15.08 -2.39 9.36
CA LEU A 81 14.18 -2.27 10.52
C LEU A 81 12.88 -1.53 10.20
N THR A 82 12.86 -0.68 9.16
CA THR A 82 11.59 -0.10 8.70
C THR A 82 10.88 -1.09 7.79
N GLU A 83 9.85 -1.74 8.34
CA GLU A 83 8.89 -2.45 7.52
C GLU A 83 8.33 -1.48 6.47
N PRO A 84 8.18 -1.93 5.20
CA PRO A 84 7.48 -1.14 4.21
C PRO A 84 6.09 -0.86 4.79
N LYS A 85 5.76 0.43 5.00
CA LYS A 85 4.42 0.82 5.40
C LYS A 85 3.48 0.27 4.34
N PHE A 86 2.76 -0.81 4.67
CA PHE A 86 1.58 -1.24 3.94
C PHE A 86 0.73 0.01 3.79
N ARG A 87 0.48 0.45 2.55
CA ARG A 87 -0.62 1.39 2.33
C ARG A 87 -1.87 0.62 2.77
N PRO A 88 -2.58 1.07 3.82
CA PRO A 88 -3.70 0.31 4.38
C PRO A 88 -4.86 0.14 3.38
N CYS A 89 -4.90 0.97 2.31
CA CYS A 89 -5.85 0.86 1.21
C CYS A 89 -5.18 0.14 0.02
N SER A 90 -5.32 -1.19 -0.05
CA SER A 90 -4.71 -1.99 -1.12
C SER A 90 -5.61 -2.12 -2.36
N THR A 91 -6.92 -2.01 -2.17
CA THR A 91 -7.94 -2.09 -3.21
C THR A 91 -8.99 -0.98 -3.04
N LEU A 92 -9.72 -0.67 -4.11
CA LEU A 92 -10.76 0.34 -4.11
C LEU A 92 -11.87 0.06 -3.07
N ILE A 93 -12.18 -1.20 -2.75
CA ILE A 93 -13.15 -1.50 -1.66
C ILE A 93 -12.60 -1.18 -0.29
N ASP A 94 -11.31 -1.43 -0.04
CA ASP A 94 -10.71 -1.11 1.26
C ASP A 94 -10.77 0.39 1.49
N GLU A 95 -10.53 1.17 0.44
CA GLU A 95 -10.61 2.63 0.47
C GLU A 95 -12.05 3.13 0.67
N ILE A 96 -13.03 2.59 -0.06
CA ILE A 96 -14.45 2.89 0.14
C ILE A 96 -14.89 2.53 1.56
N GLN A 97 -14.45 1.40 2.10
CA GLN A 97 -14.75 1.00 3.47
C GLN A 97 -14.15 1.99 4.48
N MET A 98 -12.92 2.45 4.26
CA MET A 98 -12.26 3.45 5.10
C MET A 98 -12.99 4.80 5.03
N ILE A 99 -13.41 5.25 3.85
CA ILE A 99 -14.20 6.47 3.65
C ILE A 99 -15.52 6.38 4.41
N LEU A 100 -16.24 5.25 4.29
CA LEU A 100 -17.49 5.01 5.01
C LEU A 100 -17.30 5.01 6.53
N LEU A 101 -16.20 4.46 7.04
CA LEU A 101 -15.88 4.48 8.47
C LEU A 101 -15.50 5.87 8.98
N LYS A 102 -14.80 6.65 8.15
CA LYS A 102 -14.27 7.98 8.49
C LYS A 102 -15.36 9.06 8.46
N HIS A 103 -16.26 9.01 7.48
CA HIS A 103 -17.27 10.05 7.23
C HIS A 103 -18.68 9.66 7.68
N GLY A 104 -18.94 8.38 7.97
CA GLY A 104 -20.19 7.92 8.58
C GLY A 104 -21.41 8.26 7.73
N ASP A 105 -22.19 9.25 8.18
CA ASP A 105 -23.46 9.69 7.57
C ASP A 105 -23.31 10.93 6.66
N ASP A 106 -22.11 11.50 6.52
CA ASP A 106 -21.84 12.65 5.65
C ASP A 106 -21.72 12.21 4.17
N TRP A 107 -22.88 12.05 3.52
CA TRP A 107 -22.97 11.51 2.17
C TRP A 107 -22.26 12.36 1.10
N VAL A 108 -22.12 13.67 1.32
CA VAL A 108 -21.42 14.57 0.39
C VAL A 108 -19.93 14.25 0.38
N LYS A 109 -19.32 14.18 1.56
CA LYS A 109 -17.90 13.81 1.67
C LYS A 109 -17.63 12.38 1.26
N VAL A 110 -18.54 11.45 1.56
CA VAL A 110 -18.42 10.07 1.11
C VAL A 110 -18.43 10.01 -0.42
N ARG A 111 -19.30 10.78 -1.10
CA ARG A 111 -19.35 10.82 -2.56
C ARG A 111 -18.05 11.38 -3.14
N ASP A 112 -17.60 12.54 -2.66
CA ASP A 112 -16.41 13.21 -3.19
C ASP A 112 -15.14 12.35 -3.01
N GLU A 113 -14.90 11.82 -1.80
CA GLU A 113 -13.74 10.95 -1.54
C GLU A 113 -13.85 9.60 -2.27
N THR A 114 -15.06 9.08 -2.50
CA THR A 114 -15.24 7.84 -3.28
C THR A 114 -14.99 8.07 -4.77
N GLU A 115 -15.34 9.24 -5.30
CA GLU A 115 -15.06 9.63 -6.69
C GLU A 115 -13.56 9.79 -6.92
N GLU A 116 -12.86 10.42 -5.97
CA GLU A 116 -11.38 10.50 -5.97
C GLU A 116 -10.74 9.11 -5.90
N ALA A 117 -11.21 8.22 -5.02
CA ALA A 117 -10.71 6.85 -4.94
C ALA A 117 -10.91 6.06 -6.25
N VAL A 118 -12.04 6.26 -6.94
CA VAL A 118 -12.30 5.66 -8.26
C VAL A 118 -11.31 6.17 -9.31
N GLU A 119 -10.94 7.46 -9.27
CA GLU A 119 -9.94 8.03 -10.16
C GLU A 119 -8.51 7.54 -9.86
N GLU A 120 -8.17 7.28 -8.60
CA GLU A 120 -6.86 6.72 -8.23
C GLU A 120 -6.73 5.24 -8.61
N HIS A 121 -7.81 4.47 -8.48
CA HIS A 121 -7.87 3.03 -8.77
C HIS A 121 -8.38 2.72 -10.19
N LYS A 122 -7.83 3.39 -11.22
CA LYS A 122 -8.19 3.17 -12.64
C LYS A 122 -7.97 1.75 -13.12
N ASP A 123 -7.11 1.01 -12.42
CA ASP A 123 -6.83 -0.37 -12.72
C ASP A 123 -8.04 -1.27 -12.40
N GLU A 124 -8.90 -0.95 -11.42
CA GLU A 124 -10.08 -1.76 -11.02
C GLU A 124 -11.35 -1.37 -11.83
N ALA A 125 -11.25 -1.39 -13.16
CA ALA A 125 -12.26 -0.81 -14.07
C ALA A 125 -13.70 -1.34 -13.85
N PHE A 126 -13.87 -2.65 -13.58
CA PHE A 126 -15.20 -3.24 -13.38
C PHE A 126 -15.86 -2.75 -12.08
N LEU A 127 -15.08 -2.70 -11.00
CA LEU A 127 -15.53 -2.22 -9.71
C LEU A 127 -15.73 -0.70 -9.72
N ALA A 128 -14.81 0.05 -10.33
CA ALA A 128 -14.90 1.48 -10.56
C ALA A 128 -16.20 1.85 -11.30
N SER A 129 -16.50 1.14 -12.40
CA SER A 129 -17.76 1.30 -13.14
C SER A 129 -18.99 1.07 -12.27
N ARG A 130 -18.95 0.05 -11.41
CA ARG A 130 -20.05 -0.27 -10.50
C ARG A 130 -20.24 0.79 -9.42
N VAL A 131 -19.15 1.27 -8.83
CA VAL A 131 -19.15 2.36 -7.85
C VAL A 131 -19.70 3.63 -8.51
N HIS A 132 -19.24 3.97 -9.71
CA HIS A 132 -19.72 5.14 -10.46
C HIS A 132 -21.23 5.04 -10.78
N SER A 133 -21.73 3.84 -11.09
CA SER A 133 -23.18 3.58 -11.22
C SER A 133 -23.93 3.82 -9.91
N ILE A 134 -23.36 3.48 -8.76
CA ILE A 134 -23.98 3.73 -7.45
C ILE A 134 -23.97 5.23 -7.12
N LEU A 135 -22.85 5.92 -7.37
CA LEU A 135 -22.71 7.37 -7.16
C LEU A 135 -23.65 8.20 -8.03
N SER A 136 -23.98 7.73 -9.23
CA SER A 136 -24.88 8.42 -10.17
C SER A 136 -26.36 8.12 -9.95
N THR A 137 -26.69 6.99 -9.32
CA THR A 137 -28.08 6.53 -9.17
C THR A 137 -28.67 6.82 -7.79
N ASN A 138 -27.83 6.97 -6.75
CA ASN A 138 -28.29 7.12 -5.37
C ASN A 138 -27.76 8.40 -4.73
N GLU A 139 -28.56 9.00 -3.86
CA GLU A 139 -28.18 10.19 -3.09
C GLU A 139 -28.52 10.02 -1.60
N GLY A 140 -27.89 10.82 -0.74
CA GLY A 140 -28.16 10.83 0.69
C GLY A 140 -27.90 9.50 1.38
N LYS A 141 -28.84 9.04 2.22
CA LYS A 141 -28.70 7.77 2.96
C LYS A 141 -28.70 6.53 2.03
N GLY A 142 -29.36 6.61 0.87
CA GLY A 142 -29.41 5.52 -0.10
C GLY A 142 -28.05 5.24 -0.75
N LEU A 143 -27.22 6.28 -0.92
CA LEU A 143 -25.84 6.15 -1.40
C LEU A 143 -24.99 5.34 -0.42
N ILE A 144 -25.02 5.72 0.86
CA ILE A 144 -24.23 5.10 1.92
C ILE A 144 -24.63 3.63 2.08
N GLU A 145 -25.92 3.33 2.05
CA GLU A 145 -26.42 1.96 2.16
C GLU A 145 -26.07 1.12 0.93
N ALA A 146 -26.13 1.68 -0.28
CA ALA A 146 -25.70 1.00 -1.50
C ALA A 146 -24.19 0.71 -1.51
N LEU A 147 -23.36 1.64 -1.02
CA LEU A 147 -21.91 1.43 -0.89
C LEU A 147 -21.59 0.39 0.21
N LYS A 148 -22.28 0.42 1.35
CA LYS A 148 -22.15 -0.61 2.39
C LYS A 148 -22.53 -1.99 1.88
N ASN A 149 -23.63 -2.09 1.12
CA ASN A 149 -24.07 -3.34 0.51
C ASN A 149 -23.04 -3.83 -0.53
N LEU A 150 -22.47 -2.95 -1.35
CA LEU A 150 -21.39 -3.32 -2.27
C LEU A 150 -20.16 -3.87 -1.52
N VAL A 151 -19.73 -3.20 -0.45
CA VAL A 151 -18.61 -3.68 0.39
C VAL A 151 -18.93 -5.05 0.97
N GLN A 152 -20.13 -5.25 1.50
CA GLN A 152 -20.55 -6.54 2.07
C GLN A 152 -20.70 -7.65 1.03
N GLU A 153 -21.30 -7.39 -0.13
CA GLU A 153 -21.48 -8.39 -1.20
C GLU A 153 -20.13 -8.92 -1.70
N VAL A 154 -19.15 -8.03 -1.81
CA VAL A 154 -17.84 -8.40 -2.31
C VAL A 154 -16.96 -9.08 -1.24
N ARG A 155 -17.18 -8.77 0.05
CA ARG A 155 -16.39 -9.32 1.17
C ARG A 155 -17.01 -10.56 1.83
N GLY A 156 -18.34 -10.70 1.76
CA GLY A 156 -19.15 -11.64 2.54
C GLY A 156 -19.58 -12.94 1.84
N ALA A 157 -19.24 -13.15 0.57
CA ALA A 157 -19.51 -14.41 -0.13
C ALA A 157 -18.35 -15.43 0.05
N GLY A 158 -17.88 -15.57 1.30
CA GLY A 158 -16.89 -16.55 1.75
C GLY A 158 -17.51 -17.58 2.68
#